data_AF-A0A329KLM8-F1
#
_entry.id   AF-A0A329KLM8-F1
#
_cell.length_a   1.000
_cell.length_b   1.000
_cell.length_c   1.000
_cell.angle_alpha   90.00
_cell.angle_beta   90.00
_cell.angle_gamma   90.00
#
_symmetry.space_group_name_H-M   'P 1'
#
loop_
_entity.id
_entity.type
_entity.pdbx_description
1 polymer ?
#
loop_
_entity_poly.entity_id
_entity_poly.type
_entity_poly.pdbx_seq_one_letter_code
_entity_poly.pdbx_strand_id
1 'polypeptide(L)'
;MVKLPDGRLGIFIFNHANSAYLLKAPYANSISGTWSTTTVSNDRNAYPMPVVSGNDVYLFYSRNDDSSYPYRTYRFIKSGDSGQTWSAPSTVIDTGKTADKFNEVYAFGVYEKAGRIYITWTMGGGPGGHNAEARNLYLAYLDTSDSTMRNAAGLNLKNTVNFGADLDSCLVAESLPSSTSTDYFAKHPIQNSQPSVDDDGTIYVGYGDGAVDGPGIKLARYANGTWTVSTVDSATSRFMDMVKTGSHKFEMLYTSQDFSSILGKQTDNGGVSWYAKYAYATPFGGSNGDRVFYINFIEGRSAISAVGATINYAQRQLDYTGKWTVFALTR
;
A
#
# COMPACT_ATOMS: atom_id res chain seq x y z
N MET A 1 6.96 9.01 2.39
CA MET A 1 8.27 9.68 2.56
C MET A 1 9.36 8.73 2.08
N VAL A 2 10.49 9.22 1.60
CA VAL A 2 11.57 8.36 1.09
C VAL A 2 12.92 9.04 1.26
N LYS A 3 14.00 8.26 1.40
CA LYS A 3 15.36 8.77 1.28
C LYS A 3 15.71 8.88 -0.21
N LEU A 4 15.96 10.09 -0.68
CA LEU A 4 16.33 10.35 -2.07
C LEU A 4 17.74 9.82 -2.37
N PRO A 5 18.10 9.58 -3.65
CA PRO A 5 19.42 9.07 -4.04
C PRO A 5 20.59 9.94 -3.56
N ASP A 6 20.40 11.26 -3.45
CA ASP A 6 21.38 12.20 -2.89
C ASP A 6 21.51 12.14 -1.34
N GLY A 7 20.82 11.20 -0.70
CA GLY A 7 20.84 10.97 0.74
C GLY A 7 19.94 11.89 1.56
N ARG A 8 19.23 12.85 0.93
CA ARG A 8 18.30 13.75 1.63
C ARG A 8 16.95 13.07 1.85
N LEU A 9 16.23 13.48 2.88
CA LEU A 9 14.85 13.06 3.10
C LEU A 9 13.90 13.85 2.18
N GLY A 10 13.05 13.14 1.44
CA GLY A 10 11.96 13.69 0.65
C GLY A 10 10.60 13.34 1.25
N ILE A 11 9.76 14.35 1.48
CA ILE A 11 8.38 14.18 1.94
C ILE A 11 7.46 14.67 0.82
N PHE A 12 6.60 13.78 0.34
CA PHE A 12 5.61 14.09 -0.68
C PHE A 12 4.27 14.40 -0.02
N ILE A 13 3.72 15.56 -0.32
CA ILE A 13 2.44 16.02 0.22
C ILE A 13 1.53 16.35 -0.95
N PHE A 14 0.33 15.78 -0.96
CA PHE A 14 -0.66 16.07 -1.98
C PHE A 14 -1.80 16.90 -1.42
N ASN A 15 -2.12 17.99 -2.11
CA ASN A 15 -3.42 18.61 -1.99
C ASN A 15 -4.39 17.76 -2.81
N HIS A 16 -5.28 17.05 -2.11
CA HIS A 16 -6.07 15.95 -2.67
C HIS A 16 -6.79 16.35 -3.97
N ALA A 17 -6.52 15.60 -5.05
CA ALA A 17 -7.06 15.80 -6.40
C ALA A 17 -6.71 17.15 -7.06
N ASN A 18 -5.67 17.84 -6.59
CA ASN A 18 -5.23 19.12 -7.12
C ASN A 18 -3.75 19.08 -7.51
N SER A 19 -2.85 19.05 -6.52
CA SER A 19 -1.42 19.28 -6.71
C SER A 19 -0.57 18.42 -5.76
N ALA A 20 0.66 18.17 -6.18
CA ALA A 20 1.68 17.42 -5.48
C ALA A 20 2.88 18.31 -5.17
N TYR A 21 3.45 18.16 -3.98
CA TYR A 21 4.60 18.91 -3.51
C TYR A 21 5.68 17.98 -2.95
N LEU A 22 6.94 18.37 -3.14
CA LEU A 22 8.10 17.77 -2.47
C LEU A 22 8.64 18.76 -1.44
N LEU A 23 8.63 18.36 -0.18
CA LEU A 23 9.41 18.98 0.88
C LEU A 23 10.74 18.22 0.96
N LYS A 24 11.84 18.92 0.69
CA LYS A 24 13.18 18.32 0.63
C LYS A 24 14.05 18.84 1.76
N ALA A 25 14.69 17.92 2.48
CA ALA A 25 15.66 18.26 3.51
C ALA A 25 16.87 19.00 2.87
N PRO A 26 17.45 20.00 3.55
CA PRO A 26 18.57 20.76 3.00
C PRO A 26 19.87 19.96 2.95
N TYR A 27 20.06 19.00 3.87
CA TYR A 27 21.29 18.22 4.02
C TYR A 27 21.01 16.72 3.98
N ALA A 28 21.98 15.95 3.47
CA ALA A 28 21.88 14.49 3.45
C ALA A 28 21.90 13.91 4.87
N ASN A 29 21.07 12.89 5.11
CA ASN A 29 20.95 12.20 6.41
C ASN A 29 20.68 13.15 7.61
N SER A 30 20.06 14.30 7.37
CA SER A 30 19.72 15.27 8.41
C SER A 30 18.37 15.92 8.14
N ILE A 31 17.66 16.24 9.21
CA ILE A 31 16.41 17.02 9.16
C ILE A 31 16.61 18.48 9.55
N SER A 32 17.82 18.85 9.98
CA SER A 32 18.15 20.20 10.44
C SER A 32 18.24 21.18 9.28
N GLY A 33 18.01 22.46 9.56
CA GLY A 33 18.10 23.56 8.59
C GLY A 33 16.76 23.89 7.93
N THR A 34 16.81 24.76 6.93
CA THR A 34 15.61 25.25 6.23
C THR A 34 15.25 24.31 5.09
N TRP A 35 14.05 23.77 5.14
CA TRP A 35 13.51 22.91 4.08
C TRP A 35 13.01 23.73 2.89
N SER A 36 13.13 23.16 1.70
CA SER A 36 12.55 23.74 0.48
C SER A 36 11.29 22.97 0.07
N THR A 37 10.30 23.69 -0.44
CA THR A 37 9.09 23.12 -1.03
C THR A 37 9.05 23.41 -2.52
N THR A 38 8.84 22.39 -3.34
CA THR A 38 8.65 22.54 -4.79
C THR A 38 7.35 21.86 -5.22
N THR A 39 6.69 22.44 -6.22
CA THR A 39 5.57 21.75 -6.90
C THR A 39 6.13 20.66 -7.79
N VAL A 40 5.57 19.46 -7.65
CA VAL A 40 5.97 18.25 -8.36
C VAL A 40 5.01 17.96 -9.52
N SER A 41 3.71 18.13 -9.31
CA SER A 41 2.68 17.87 -10.31
C SER A 41 1.37 18.60 -9.99
N ASN A 42 0.53 18.82 -11.00
CA ASN A 42 -0.85 19.29 -10.88
C ASN A 42 -1.83 18.32 -11.55
N ASP A 43 -1.46 17.04 -11.70
CA ASP A 43 -2.24 16.03 -12.41
C ASP A 43 -3.33 15.39 -11.52
N ARG A 44 -4.04 16.22 -10.75
CA ARG A 44 -5.13 15.79 -9.85
C ARG A 44 -4.73 14.61 -8.94
N ASN A 45 -3.55 14.72 -8.36
CA ASN A 45 -2.89 13.63 -7.65
C ASN A 45 -3.56 13.34 -6.28
N ALA A 46 -3.67 12.07 -5.91
CA ALA A 46 -4.07 11.59 -4.59
C ALA A 46 -3.16 10.44 -4.14
N TYR A 47 -2.93 10.35 -2.82
CA TYR A 47 -2.25 9.24 -2.15
C TYR A 47 -0.81 8.95 -2.69
N PRO A 48 0.20 9.76 -2.30
CA PRO A 48 1.57 9.59 -2.77
C PRO A 48 2.20 8.29 -2.28
N MET A 49 2.75 7.51 -3.21
CA MET A 49 3.52 6.28 -2.92
C MET A 49 4.91 6.40 -3.56
N PRO A 50 5.86 7.11 -2.91
CA PRO A 50 7.21 7.27 -3.43
C PRO A 50 8.04 6.00 -3.23
N VAL A 51 8.81 5.62 -4.26
CA VAL A 51 9.77 4.53 -4.25
C VAL A 51 11.06 4.98 -4.94
N VAL A 52 12.21 4.47 -4.47
CA VAL A 52 13.50 4.64 -5.15
C VAL A 52 13.91 3.31 -5.77
N SER A 53 14.31 3.34 -7.04
CA SER A 53 14.88 2.21 -7.76
C SER A 53 16.17 2.66 -8.44
N GLY A 54 17.31 2.10 -8.02
CA GLY A 54 18.62 2.60 -8.43
C GLY A 54 18.83 4.07 -8.07
N ASN A 55 19.09 4.92 -9.08
CA ASN A 55 19.27 6.37 -8.91
C ASN A 55 17.99 7.18 -9.19
N ASP A 56 16.88 6.50 -9.46
CA ASP A 56 15.63 7.14 -9.86
C ASP A 56 14.62 7.14 -8.73
N VAL A 57 13.84 8.22 -8.65
CA VAL A 57 12.69 8.35 -7.77
C VAL A 57 11.43 8.18 -8.61
N TYR A 58 10.59 7.23 -8.24
CA TYR A 58 9.26 7.03 -8.80
C TYR A 58 8.23 7.50 -7.77
N LEU A 59 7.33 8.40 -8.19
CA LEU A 59 6.21 8.84 -7.37
C LEU A 59 4.92 8.31 -7.97
N PHE A 60 4.42 7.21 -7.42
CA PHE A 60 3.13 6.65 -7.79
C PHE A 60 1.98 7.39 -7.11
N TYR A 61 0.84 7.46 -7.78
CA TYR A 61 -0.36 8.11 -7.26
C TYR A 61 -1.64 7.65 -7.94
N SER A 62 -2.75 7.77 -7.21
CA SER A 62 -4.09 7.69 -7.78
C SER A 62 -4.45 9.02 -8.41
N ARG A 63 -4.96 9.01 -9.64
CA ARG A 63 -5.50 10.20 -10.29
C ARG A 63 -7.00 10.22 -10.16
N ASN A 64 -7.56 11.38 -9.82
CA ASN A 64 -9.00 11.59 -9.91
C ASN A 64 -9.38 12.02 -11.35
N ASP A 65 -9.70 11.03 -12.19
CA ASP A 65 -9.98 11.25 -13.62
C ASP A 65 -11.36 11.91 -13.83
N ASP A 66 -12.37 11.47 -13.09
CA ASP A 66 -13.73 11.98 -13.13
C ASP A 66 -14.31 12.02 -11.72
N SER A 67 -14.73 13.19 -11.24
CA SER A 67 -15.36 13.30 -9.90
C SER A 67 -16.85 13.02 -9.91
N SER A 68 -17.48 12.98 -11.10
CA SER A 68 -18.92 12.70 -11.26
C SER A 68 -19.21 11.20 -11.44
N TYR A 69 -18.17 10.40 -11.66
CA TYR A 69 -18.23 8.97 -11.87
C TYR A 69 -17.04 8.33 -11.15
N PRO A 70 -17.15 7.18 -10.46
CA PRO A 70 -16.04 6.58 -9.70
C PRO A 70 -14.93 6.04 -10.62
N TYR A 71 -14.14 6.91 -11.24
CA TYR A 71 -13.08 6.52 -12.18
C TYR A 71 -11.75 7.15 -11.78
N ARG A 72 -10.79 6.27 -11.48
CA ARG A 72 -9.43 6.64 -11.08
C ARG A 72 -8.41 5.72 -11.71
N THR A 73 -7.48 6.30 -12.44
CA THR A 73 -6.30 5.64 -12.97
C THR A 73 -5.18 5.65 -11.94
N TYR A 74 -4.22 4.73 -12.08
CA TYR A 74 -2.99 4.74 -11.31
C TYR A 74 -1.82 5.13 -12.20
N ARG A 75 -1.02 6.09 -11.73
CA ARG A 75 0.03 6.75 -12.52
C ARG A 75 1.32 6.86 -11.73
N PHE A 76 2.40 7.17 -12.44
CA PHE A 76 3.62 7.66 -11.82
C PHE A 76 4.23 8.82 -12.59
N ILE A 77 5.07 9.57 -11.90
CA ILE A 77 6.09 10.45 -12.47
C ILE A 77 7.45 10.06 -11.93
N LYS A 78 8.49 10.32 -12.71
CA LYS A 78 9.85 9.89 -12.44
C LYS A 78 10.79 11.08 -12.33
N SER A 79 11.76 11.01 -11.42
CA SER A 79 12.88 11.94 -11.33
C SER A 79 14.20 11.18 -11.32
N GLY A 80 15.12 11.55 -12.21
CA GLY A 80 16.48 10.99 -12.28
C GLY A 80 17.56 11.86 -11.61
N ASP A 81 17.15 12.96 -10.96
CA ASP A 81 18.04 13.98 -10.40
C ASP A 81 17.71 14.29 -8.92
N SER A 82 17.20 13.28 -8.21
CA SER A 82 16.81 13.37 -6.79
C SER A 82 15.73 14.43 -6.52
N GLY A 83 14.73 14.49 -7.40
CA GLY A 83 13.52 15.32 -7.23
C GLY A 83 13.67 16.77 -7.68
N GLN A 84 14.68 17.12 -8.48
CA GLN A 84 14.82 18.48 -9.04
C GLN A 84 13.91 18.67 -10.25
N THR A 85 13.87 17.70 -11.16
CA THR A 85 12.96 17.66 -12.31
C THR A 85 12.14 16.38 -12.31
N TRP A 86 10.98 16.45 -12.99
CA TRP A 86 10.00 15.37 -13.04
C TRP A 86 9.55 15.14 -14.47
N SER A 87 9.39 13.87 -14.84
CA SER A 87 8.82 13.46 -16.12
C SER A 87 7.35 13.85 -16.24
N ALA A 88 6.81 13.78 -17.45
CA ALA A 88 5.36 13.74 -17.64
C ALA A 88 4.74 12.52 -16.94
N PRO A 89 3.48 12.62 -16.47
CA PRO A 89 2.71 11.48 -15.97
C PRO A 89 2.65 10.31 -16.94
N SER A 90 2.85 9.10 -16.42
CA SER A 90 2.65 7.85 -17.14
C SER A 90 1.58 7.01 -16.44
N THR A 91 0.59 6.55 -17.19
CA THR A 91 -0.48 5.67 -16.67
C THR A 91 -0.04 4.22 -16.68
N VAL A 92 -0.12 3.56 -15.52
CA VAL A 92 0.30 2.15 -15.36
C VAL A 92 -0.87 1.21 -15.14
N ILE A 93 -2.01 1.72 -14.66
CA ILE A 93 -3.25 0.93 -14.51
C ILE A 93 -4.41 1.81 -14.94
N ASP A 94 -5.17 1.33 -15.92
CA ASP A 94 -6.38 1.97 -16.43
C ASP A 94 -7.40 0.92 -16.88
N THR A 95 -8.39 0.67 -16.04
CA THR A 95 -9.46 -0.30 -16.33
C THR A 95 -10.63 0.32 -17.10
N GLY A 96 -10.53 1.59 -17.52
CA GLY A 96 -11.65 2.33 -18.10
C GLY A 96 -12.87 2.41 -17.18
N LYS A 97 -14.01 2.83 -17.75
CA LYS A 97 -15.33 2.86 -17.08
C LYS A 97 -16.11 1.60 -17.45
N THR A 98 -16.57 0.84 -16.46
CA THR A 98 -17.28 -0.43 -16.63
C THR A 98 -18.73 -0.30 -16.17
N ALA A 99 -19.60 -1.18 -16.64
CA ALA A 99 -21.03 -1.10 -16.30
C ALA A 99 -21.30 -1.27 -14.79
N ASP A 100 -20.46 -2.06 -14.10
CA ASP A 100 -20.55 -2.33 -12.67
C ASP A 100 -19.88 -1.25 -11.79
N LYS A 101 -19.24 -0.24 -12.40
CA LYS A 101 -18.64 0.93 -11.75
C LYS A 101 -17.49 0.63 -10.79
N PHE A 102 -16.87 -0.55 -10.86
CA PHE A 102 -15.63 -0.85 -10.12
C PHE A 102 -14.43 -0.32 -10.91
N ASN A 103 -14.28 1.00 -10.98
CA ASN A 103 -13.33 1.70 -11.85
C ASN A 103 -12.36 2.61 -11.13
N GLU A 104 -12.26 2.47 -9.81
CA GLU A 104 -11.28 3.20 -9.01
C GLU A 104 -10.12 2.29 -8.63
N VAL A 105 -8.93 2.58 -9.15
CA VAL A 105 -7.73 1.86 -8.72
C VAL A 105 -7.29 2.40 -7.36
N TYR A 106 -7.46 1.59 -6.31
CA TYR A 106 -6.94 1.86 -4.97
C TYR A 106 -5.73 0.96 -4.69
N ALA A 107 -4.54 1.52 -4.90
CA ALA A 107 -3.29 0.85 -4.57
C ALA A 107 -3.01 0.95 -3.06
N PHE A 108 -2.45 -0.12 -2.48
CA PHE A 108 -2.07 -0.16 -1.06
C PHE A 108 -0.59 -0.37 -0.87
N GLY A 109 0.02 -1.30 -1.62
CA GLY A 109 1.42 -1.66 -1.50
C GLY A 109 2.20 -1.30 -2.75
N VAL A 110 3.32 -0.60 -2.57
CA VAL A 110 4.33 -0.37 -3.62
C VAL A 110 5.68 -0.82 -3.05
N TYR A 111 6.32 -1.79 -3.70
CA TYR A 111 7.54 -2.42 -3.21
C TYR A 111 8.58 -2.53 -4.32
N GLU A 112 9.78 -2.03 -4.08
CA GLU A 112 10.90 -2.18 -5.01
C GLU A 112 11.74 -3.40 -4.66
N LYS A 113 12.10 -4.17 -5.69
CA LYS A 113 13.13 -5.18 -5.60
C LYS A 113 13.83 -5.35 -6.94
N ALA A 114 15.13 -5.09 -6.95
CA ALA A 114 16.02 -5.42 -8.06
C ALA A 114 15.55 -4.87 -9.42
N GLY A 115 15.14 -3.59 -9.45
CA GLY A 115 14.67 -2.93 -10.67
C GLY A 115 13.23 -3.27 -11.04
N ARG A 116 12.46 -3.88 -10.13
CA ARG A 116 11.03 -4.15 -10.31
C ARG A 116 10.24 -3.51 -9.20
N ILE A 117 9.20 -2.76 -9.56
CA ILE A 117 8.32 -2.08 -8.60
C ILE A 117 6.97 -2.78 -8.61
N TYR A 118 6.73 -3.61 -7.61
CA TYR A 118 5.50 -4.39 -7.40
C TYR A 118 4.42 -3.49 -6.82
N ILE A 119 3.22 -3.54 -7.39
CA ILE A 119 2.08 -2.73 -7.02
C ILE A 119 0.92 -3.67 -6.72
N THR A 120 0.31 -3.53 -5.54
CA THR A 120 -0.95 -4.20 -5.21
C THR A 120 -2.09 -3.21 -5.14
N TRP A 121 -3.26 -3.61 -5.64
CA TRP A 121 -4.45 -2.78 -5.62
C TRP A 121 -5.75 -3.58 -5.52
N THR A 122 -6.80 -2.87 -5.15
CA THR A 122 -8.19 -3.32 -5.28
C THR A 122 -8.94 -2.41 -6.25
N MET A 123 -10.02 -2.93 -6.84
CA MET A 123 -10.94 -2.11 -7.63
C MET A 123 -12.05 -1.61 -6.74
N GLY A 124 -12.08 -0.30 -6.50
CA GLY A 124 -13.14 0.38 -5.75
C GLY A 124 -14.23 0.97 -6.64
N GLY A 125 -15.33 1.39 -6.02
CA GLY A 125 -16.49 1.98 -6.66
C GLY A 125 -17.74 1.16 -6.40
N GLY A 126 -18.35 0.64 -7.45
CA GLY A 126 -19.55 -0.21 -7.40
C GLY A 126 -20.86 0.57 -7.63
N PRO A 127 -22.02 -0.10 -7.52
CA PRO A 127 -23.32 0.51 -7.82
C PRO A 127 -23.63 1.78 -7.03
N GLY A 128 -23.11 1.86 -5.79
CA GLY A 128 -23.23 3.03 -4.91
C GLY A 128 -22.37 4.24 -5.29
N GLY A 129 -21.48 4.12 -6.28
CA GLY A 129 -20.62 5.21 -6.74
C GLY A 129 -19.25 5.23 -6.06
N HIS A 130 -18.71 6.43 -5.88
CA HIS A 130 -17.35 6.66 -5.36
C HIS A 130 -17.10 5.95 -4.02
N ASN A 131 -16.10 5.07 -3.99
CA ASN A 131 -15.65 4.34 -2.81
C ASN A 131 -16.80 3.70 -1.99
N ALA A 132 -17.85 3.26 -2.67
CA ALA A 132 -18.99 2.63 -2.00
C ALA A 132 -18.65 1.20 -1.57
N GLU A 133 -17.93 0.49 -2.43
CA GLU A 133 -17.49 -0.89 -2.29
C GLU A 133 -16.09 -1.07 -2.93
N ALA A 134 -15.41 -2.17 -2.59
CA ALA A 134 -14.20 -2.62 -3.26
C ALA A 134 -14.21 -4.13 -3.48
N ARG A 135 -13.49 -4.60 -4.50
CA ARG A 135 -13.39 -6.03 -4.82
C ARG A 135 -12.00 -6.43 -5.26
N ASN A 136 -11.69 -7.68 -4.93
CA ASN A 136 -10.52 -8.43 -5.35
C ASN A 136 -9.19 -7.76 -4.96
N LEU A 137 -8.13 -8.55 -5.03
CA LEU A 137 -6.75 -8.11 -4.86
C LEU A 137 -5.98 -8.47 -6.13
N TYR A 138 -5.24 -7.49 -6.65
CA TYR A 138 -4.45 -7.62 -7.86
C TYR A 138 -2.98 -7.29 -7.60
N LEU A 139 -2.09 -7.81 -8.43
CA LEU A 139 -0.66 -7.50 -8.45
C LEU A 139 -0.11 -7.49 -9.87
N ALA A 140 0.70 -6.46 -10.13
CA ALA A 140 1.58 -6.34 -11.29
C ALA A 140 2.86 -5.65 -10.83
N TYR A 141 3.89 -5.63 -11.67
CA TYR A 141 5.09 -4.86 -11.41
C TYR A 141 5.51 -4.06 -12.65
N LEU A 142 6.07 -2.88 -12.40
CA LEU A 142 6.80 -2.10 -13.39
C LEU A 142 8.25 -2.60 -13.43
N ASP A 143 8.71 -3.07 -14.58
CA ASP A 143 10.13 -3.33 -14.82
C ASP A 143 10.81 -2.01 -15.19
N THR A 144 11.73 -1.54 -14.34
CA THR A 144 12.35 -0.22 -14.53
C THR A 144 13.38 -0.20 -15.65
N SER A 145 13.79 -1.37 -16.17
CA SER A 145 14.77 -1.46 -17.26
C SER A 145 14.17 -1.10 -18.63
N ASP A 146 12.90 -1.43 -18.84
CA ASP A 146 12.19 -1.20 -20.11
C ASP A 146 10.88 -0.39 -19.95
N SER A 147 10.52 -0.03 -18.71
CA SER A 147 9.29 0.68 -18.35
C SER A 147 8.00 -0.07 -18.73
N THR A 148 8.04 -1.41 -18.74
CA THR A 148 6.87 -2.24 -19.01
C THR A 148 6.21 -2.78 -17.73
N MET A 149 4.89 -2.85 -17.74
CA MET A 149 4.07 -3.54 -16.75
C MET A 149 4.06 -5.03 -17.03
N ARG A 150 4.17 -5.83 -15.98
CA ARG A 150 4.16 -7.29 -16.04
C ARG A 150 3.34 -7.87 -14.90
N ASN A 151 2.64 -8.98 -15.14
CA ASN A 151 1.97 -9.70 -14.05
C ASN A 151 2.95 -10.55 -13.25
N ALA A 152 2.47 -11.28 -12.23
CA ALA A 152 3.30 -12.18 -11.41
C ALA A 152 4.05 -13.26 -12.22
N ALA A 153 3.48 -13.70 -13.34
CA ALA A 153 4.10 -14.68 -14.26
C ALA A 153 5.19 -14.08 -15.17
N GLY A 154 5.37 -12.75 -15.15
CA GLY A 154 6.26 -12.03 -16.06
C GLY A 154 5.67 -11.77 -17.45
N LEU A 155 4.37 -12.04 -17.66
CA LEU A 155 3.67 -11.71 -18.90
C LEU A 155 3.77 -10.21 -19.15
N ASN A 156 4.15 -9.80 -20.37
CA ASN A 156 4.26 -8.40 -20.75
C ASN A 156 2.87 -7.80 -21.00
N LEU A 157 2.48 -6.85 -20.15
CA LEU A 157 1.22 -6.09 -20.21
C LEU A 157 1.40 -4.72 -20.87
N LYS A 158 2.51 -4.53 -21.61
CA LYS A 158 2.93 -3.27 -22.24
C LYS A 158 3.13 -2.19 -21.18
N ASN A 159 2.66 -0.97 -21.41
CA ASN A 159 2.90 0.15 -20.49
C ASN A 159 1.80 0.33 -19.44
N THR A 160 0.65 -0.32 -19.63
CA THR A 160 -0.56 -0.09 -18.83
C THR A 160 -1.36 -1.38 -18.71
N VAL A 161 -1.73 -1.73 -17.49
CA VAL A 161 -2.70 -2.82 -17.23
C VAL A 161 -4.09 -2.32 -17.60
N ASN A 162 -4.68 -2.90 -18.66
CA ASN A 162 -6.02 -2.57 -19.11
C ASN A 162 -7.08 -3.48 -18.46
N PHE A 163 -8.36 -3.18 -18.69
CA PHE A 163 -9.45 -4.09 -18.34
C PHE A 163 -9.43 -5.38 -19.16
N GLY A 164 -10.18 -6.40 -18.71
CA GLY A 164 -10.26 -7.71 -19.35
C GLY A 164 -9.02 -8.56 -19.05
N ALA A 165 -8.47 -9.20 -20.08
CA ALA A 165 -7.41 -10.21 -19.93
C ALA A 165 -6.15 -9.69 -19.18
N ASP A 166 -5.77 -8.43 -19.36
CA ASP A 166 -4.65 -7.84 -18.63
C ASP A 166 -4.93 -7.84 -17.11
N LEU A 167 -6.06 -7.28 -16.69
CA LEU A 167 -6.50 -7.23 -15.29
C LEU A 167 -6.72 -8.63 -14.70
N ASP A 168 -7.37 -9.52 -15.44
CA ASP A 168 -7.65 -10.90 -15.00
C ASP A 168 -6.34 -11.65 -14.73
N SER A 169 -5.31 -11.43 -15.56
CA SER A 169 -3.99 -12.02 -15.38
C SER A 169 -3.21 -11.49 -14.17
N CYS A 170 -3.69 -10.41 -13.54
CA CYS A 170 -3.11 -9.79 -12.35
C CYS A 170 -3.79 -10.24 -11.05
N LEU A 171 -4.85 -11.06 -11.12
CA LEU A 171 -5.62 -11.46 -9.94
C LEU A 171 -4.76 -12.28 -8.96
N VAL A 172 -4.75 -11.85 -7.70
CA VAL A 172 -4.09 -12.52 -6.57
C VAL A 172 -5.12 -13.30 -5.75
N ALA A 173 -6.24 -12.65 -5.44
CA ALA A 173 -7.32 -13.23 -4.66
C ALA A 173 -8.67 -12.61 -5.04
N GLU A 174 -9.67 -13.46 -5.16
CA GLU A 174 -11.07 -13.03 -5.25
C GLU A 174 -11.56 -12.67 -3.85
N SER A 175 -12.21 -11.52 -3.73
CA SER A 175 -12.85 -11.10 -2.49
C SER A 175 -13.92 -10.08 -2.84
N LEU A 176 -15.18 -10.43 -2.60
CA LEU A 176 -16.33 -9.67 -3.05
C LEU A 176 -16.95 -8.85 -1.92
N PRO A 177 -17.44 -7.64 -2.19
CA PRO A 177 -18.09 -6.81 -1.20
C PRO A 177 -19.46 -7.39 -0.83
N SER A 178 -19.82 -7.24 0.45
CA SER A 178 -21.19 -7.41 0.92
C SER A 178 -21.95 -6.10 0.74
N SER A 179 -22.61 -5.94 -0.41
CA SER A 179 -23.36 -4.72 -0.75
C SER A 179 -24.49 -4.37 0.22
N THR A 180 -25.04 -5.38 0.91
CA THR A 180 -26.09 -5.23 1.92
C THR A 180 -25.56 -4.91 3.32
N SER A 181 -24.26 -5.07 3.57
CA SER A 181 -23.68 -4.84 4.89
C SER A 181 -23.55 -3.34 5.21
N THR A 182 -23.77 -2.99 6.47
CA THR A 182 -23.43 -1.66 7.01
C THR A 182 -21.98 -1.58 7.50
N ASP A 183 -21.28 -2.72 7.62
CA ASP A 183 -19.87 -2.75 7.97
C ASP A 183 -19.03 -2.31 6.76
N TYR A 184 -18.23 -1.25 6.96
CA TYR A 184 -17.29 -0.75 5.97
C TYR A 184 -16.36 -1.85 5.45
N PHE A 185 -15.91 -2.74 6.34
CA PHE A 185 -14.94 -3.78 6.00
C PHE A 185 -15.55 -4.98 5.30
N ALA A 186 -16.86 -5.20 5.44
CA ALA A 186 -17.57 -6.16 4.61
C ALA A 186 -17.78 -5.60 3.18
N LYS A 187 -17.90 -4.28 3.02
CA LYS A 187 -17.96 -3.59 1.72
C LYS A 187 -16.60 -3.40 1.06
N HIS A 188 -15.52 -3.41 1.84
CA HIS A 188 -14.14 -3.24 1.39
C HIS A 188 -13.31 -4.39 2.00
N PRO A 189 -13.51 -5.62 1.50
CA PRO A 189 -13.00 -6.79 2.18
C PRO A 189 -11.48 -6.83 2.18
N ILE A 190 -10.82 -6.38 1.11
CA ILE A 190 -9.36 -6.24 1.12
C ILE A 190 -8.94 -5.03 1.95
N GLN A 191 -8.28 -5.29 3.09
CA GLN A 191 -7.74 -4.28 4.00
C GLN A 191 -6.23 -4.23 3.87
N ASN A 192 -5.73 -3.15 3.26
CA ASN A 192 -4.32 -2.98 2.92
C ASN A 192 -3.80 -4.18 2.10
N SER A 193 -2.60 -4.05 1.56
CA SER A 193 -1.85 -5.19 1.04
C SER A 193 -0.40 -4.77 0.87
N GLN A 194 0.52 -5.71 1.08
CA GLN A 194 1.94 -5.46 0.97
C GLN A 194 2.60 -6.58 0.15
N PRO A 195 3.14 -6.28 -1.04
CA PRO A 195 3.95 -7.22 -1.78
C PRO A 195 5.35 -7.36 -1.18
N SER A 196 5.93 -8.53 -1.36
CA SER A 196 7.34 -8.82 -1.10
C SER A 196 7.84 -9.93 -2.03
N VAL A 197 9.15 -10.03 -2.20
CA VAL A 197 9.77 -11.02 -3.08
C VAL A 197 10.91 -11.69 -2.34
N ASP A 198 10.94 -13.02 -2.42
CA ASP A 198 11.97 -13.83 -1.81
C ASP A 198 13.22 -13.94 -2.69
N ASP A 199 14.30 -14.51 -2.15
CA ASP A 199 15.58 -14.58 -2.85
C ASP A 199 15.53 -15.54 -4.06
N ASP A 200 14.59 -16.49 -4.06
CA ASP A 200 14.34 -17.41 -5.18
C ASP A 200 13.38 -16.85 -6.25
N GLY A 201 12.91 -15.61 -6.07
CA GLY A 201 11.95 -14.95 -6.97
C GLY A 201 10.48 -15.26 -6.68
N THR A 202 10.17 -16.07 -5.66
CA THR A 202 8.79 -16.29 -5.19
C THR A 202 8.19 -14.95 -4.74
N ILE A 203 6.98 -14.63 -5.22
CA ILE A 203 6.27 -13.41 -4.86
C ILE A 203 5.29 -13.72 -3.73
N TYR A 204 5.22 -12.82 -2.76
CA TYR A 204 4.35 -12.90 -1.59
C TYR A 204 3.50 -11.63 -1.49
N VAL A 205 2.24 -11.77 -1.07
CA VAL A 205 1.37 -10.63 -0.77
C VAL A 205 0.67 -10.89 0.56
N GLY A 206 1.00 -10.09 1.58
CA GLY A 206 0.27 -10.04 2.84
C GLY A 206 -0.91 -9.08 2.73
N TYR A 207 -2.07 -9.46 3.26
CA TYR A 207 -3.27 -8.61 3.22
C TYR A 207 -4.28 -9.03 4.29
N GLY A 208 -5.20 -8.12 4.59
CA GLY A 208 -6.39 -8.41 5.37
C GLY A 208 -7.56 -8.71 4.46
N ASP A 209 -8.39 -9.68 4.82
CA ASP A 209 -9.61 -10.01 4.09
C ASP A 209 -10.79 -10.04 5.06
N GLY A 210 -11.69 -9.07 4.96
CA GLY A 210 -12.92 -8.93 5.74
C GLY A 210 -14.16 -9.49 5.05
N ALA A 211 -14.00 -10.32 4.00
CA ALA A 211 -15.11 -10.96 3.33
C ALA A 211 -16.00 -11.78 4.30
N VAL A 212 -17.26 -11.95 3.89
CA VAL A 212 -18.33 -12.55 4.71
C VAL A 212 -18.02 -13.98 5.15
N ASP A 213 -17.24 -14.72 4.35
CA ASP A 213 -16.88 -16.12 4.63
C ASP A 213 -15.82 -16.28 5.73
N GLY A 214 -15.35 -15.17 6.30
CA GLY A 214 -14.55 -15.14 7.53
C GLY A 214 -13.43 -14.11 7.46
N PRO A 215 -13.34 -13.18 8.43
CA PRO A 215 -12.24 -12.23 8.47
C PRO A 215 -10.92 -12.97 8.71
N GLY A 216 -9.86 -12.57 8.00
CA GLY A 216 -8.54 -13.12 8.24
C GLY A 216 -7.40 -12.26 7.75
N ILE A 217 -6.25 -12.42 8.40
CA ILE A 217 -4.95 -12.03 7.87
C ILE A 217 -4.50 -13.15 6.95
N LYS A 218 -4.18 -12.83 5.70
CA LYS A 218 -3.86 -13.80 4.66
C LYS A 218 -2.48 -13.53 4.07
N LEU A 219 -1.85 -14.61 3.60
CA LEU A 219 -0.66 -14.57 2.76
C LEU A 219 -0.97 -15.28 1.45
N ALA A 220 -0.91 -14.55 0.35
CA ALA A 220 -0.85 -15.13 -1.00
C ALA A 220 0.61 -15.35 -1.40
N ARG A 221 0.89 -16.49 -2.01
CA ARG A 221 2.22 -16.90 -2.51
C ARG A 221 2.09 -17.31 -3.98
N TYR A 222 2.87 -16.68 -4.85
CA TYR A 222 3.00 -17.03 -6.26
C TYR A 222 4.26 -17.84 -6.48
N ALA A 223 4.11 -19.12 -6.78
CA ALA A 223 5.20 -20.03 -7.10
C ALA A 223 4.75 -21.02 -8.15
N ASN A 224 5.66 -21.46 -9.01
CA ASN A 224 5.39 -22.47 -10.05
C ASN A 224 4.17 -22.12 -10.94
N GLY A 225 3.97 -20.83 -11.22
CA GLY A 225 2.90 -20.35 -12.10
C GLY A 225 1.54 -20.14 -11.43
N THR A 226 1.38 -20.42 -10.13
CA THR A 226 0.07 -20.38 -9.46
C THR A 226 0.10 -19.60 -8.15
N TRP A 227 -1.03 -18.97 -7.82
CA TRP A 227 -1.27 -18.38 -6.50
C TRP A 227 -1.81 -19.44 -5.54
N THR A 228 -1.25 -19.47 -4.34
CA THR A 228 -1.81 -20.19 -3.19
C THR A 228 -2.04 -19.22 -2.05
N VAL A 229 -3.16 -19.34 -1.34
CA VAL A 229 -3.52 -18.45 -0.22
C VAL A 229 -3.58 -19.25 1.07
N SER A 230 -2.95 -18.73 2.12
CA SER A 230 -3.01 -19.29 3.47
C SER A 230 -3.56 -18.26 4.46
N THR A 231 -4.23 -18.75 5.50
CA THR A 231 -4.69 -17.89 6.61
C THR A 231 -3.62 -17.86 7.69
N VAL A 232 -3.14 -16.66 8.01
CA VAL A 232 -2.14 -16.39 9.04
C VAL A 232 -2.82 -16.21 10.41
N ASP A 233 -3.97 -15.54 10.42
CA ASP A 233 -4.78 -15.31 11.61
C ASP A 233 -6.25 -15.18 11.21
N SER A 234 -7.15 -15.90 11.88
CA SER A 234 -8.60 -15.86 11.60
C SER A 234 -9.38 -14.98 12.59
N ALA A 235 -8.70 -14.38 13.59
CA ALA A 235 -9.37 -13.56 14.59
C ALA A 235 -9.64 -12.13 14.11
N THR A 236 -9.03 -11.71 13.01
CA THR A 236 -9.09 -10.34 12.51
C THR A 236 -8.63 -10.22 11.06
N SER A 237 -9.03 -9.15 10.39
CA SER A 237 -8.58 -8.77 9.04
C SER A 237 -7.79 -7.46 9.01
N ARG A 238 -7.37 -6.93 10.17
CA ARG A 238 -6.72 -5.62 10.33
C ARG A 238 -5.24 -5.61 9.96
N PHE A 239 -4.93 -6.06 8.75
CA PHE A 239 -3.55 -6.08 8.25
C PHE A 239 -2.99 -4.66 8.13
N MET A 240 -1.71 -4.49 8.51
CA MET A 240 -1.02 -3.21 8.46
C MET A 240 0.21 -3.26 7.55
N ASP A 241 1.08 -4.24 7.74
CA ASP A 241 2.32 -4.32 6.98
C ASP A 241 2.95 -5.74 7.00
N MET A 242 3.87 -5.99 6.07
CA MET A 242 4.69 -7.20 5.99
C MET A 242 6.11 -6.87 5.57
N VAL A 243 7.07 -7.63 6.11
CA VAL A 243 8.47 -7.53 5.67
C VAL A 243 9.08 -8.91 5.42
N LYS A 244 10.10 -8.95 4.57
CA LYS A 244 11.06 -10.05 4.51
C LYS A 244 12.16 -9.86 5.56
N THR A 245 12.37 -10.84 6.43
CA THR A 245 13.41 -10.82 7.48
C THR A 245 14.58 -11.78 7.20
N GLY A 246 14.49 -12.56 6.12
CA GLY A 246 15.49 -13.53 5.68
C GLY A 246 14.94 -14.34 4.50
N SER A 247 15.75 -15.24 3.94
CA SER A 247 15.27 -16.19 2.92
C SER A 247 14.12 -17.02 3.49
N HIS A 248 12.97 -17.01 2.81
CA HIS A 248 11.73 -17.65 3.25
C HIS A 248 11.18 -17.16 4.62
N LYS A 249 11.71 -16.06 5.17
CA LYS A 249 11.27 -15.54 6.47
C LYS A 249 10.53 -14.23 6.31
N PHE A 250 9.31 -14.19 6.84
CA PHE A 250 8.46 -13.01 6.80
C PHE A 250 7.90 -12.69 8.17
N GLU A 251 7.73 -11.40 8.44
CA GLU A 251 7.03 -10.91 9.62
C GLU A 251 5.83 -10.08 9.16
N MET A 252 4.67 -10.35 9.74
CA MET A 252 3.43 -9.60 9.51
C MET A 252 3.06 -8.81 10.75
N LEU A 253 2.57 -7.59 10.50
CA LEU A 253 2.10 -6.64 11.48
C LEU A 253 0.63 -6.33 11.22
N TYR A 254 -0.18 -6.44 12.26
CA TYR A 254 -1.62 -6.23 12.20
C TYR A 254 -2.13 -5.84 13.60
N THR A 255 -3.42 -5.52 13.72
CA THR A 255 -4.04 -5.27 15.03
C THR A 255 -5.09 -6.32 15.36
N SER A 256 -5.47 -6.42 16.63
CA SER A 256 -6.70 -7.10 17.01
C SER A 256 -7.93 -6.43 16.38
N GLN A 257 -9.04 -7.17 16.34
CA GLN A 257 -10.29 -6.70 15.72
C GLN A 257 -10.84 -5.39 16.33
N ASP A 258 -10.64 -5.22 17.64
CA ASP A 258 -11.02 -4.05 18.45
C ASP A 258 -9.91 -2.98 18.53
N PHE A 259 -8.80 -3.16 17.80
CA PHE A 259 -7.61 -2.29 17.80
C PHE A 259 -6.87 -2.18 19.15
N SER A 260 -7.24 -2.95 20.17
CA SER A 260 -6.63 -2.88 21.51
C SER A 260 -5.21 -3.44 21.57
N SER A 261 -4.84 -4.28 20.61
CA SER A 261 -3.52 -4.92 20.53
C SER A 261 -2.88 -4.75 19.15
N ILE A 262 -1.56 -4.52 19.15
CA ILE A 262 -0.69 -4.60 17.99
C ILE A 262 -0.03 -5.98 18.01
N LEU A 263 -0.22 -6.74 16.93
CA LEU A 263 0.11 -8.15 16.84
C LEU A 263 1.18 -8.37 15.77
N GLY A 264 2.12 -9.25 16.08
CA GLY A 264 3.17 -9.69 15.18
C GLY A 264 3.15 -11.20 15.02
N LYS A 265 3.14 -11.69 13.78
CA LYS A 265 3.38 -13.10 13.45
C LYS A 265 4.59 -13.24 12.54
N GLN A 266 5.30 -14.35 12.68
CA GLN A 266 6.46 -14.66 11.87
C GLN A 266 6.36 -16.06 11.29
N THR A 267 6.92 -16.22 10.09
CA THR A 267 7.20 -17.49 9.44
C THR A 267 8.69 -17.56 9.11
N ASP A 268 9.25 -18.76 9.09
CA ASP A 268 10.62 -19.06 8.67
C ASP A 268 10.69 -20.05 7.50
N ASN A 269 9.53 -20.37 6.91
CA ASN A 269 9.37 -21.40 5.88
C ASN A 269 8.39 -20.98 4.77
N GLY A 270 8.39 -19.71 4.38
CA GLY A 270 7.61 -19.21 3.25
C GLY A 270 6.10 -19.24 3.50
N GLY A 271 5.68 -19.12 4.76
CA GLY A 271 4.27 -19.08 5.15
C GLY A 271 3.61 -20.44 5.31
N VAL A 272 4.37 -21.55 5.28
CA VAL A 272 3.84 -22.90 5.56
C VAL A 272 3.35 -23.00 7.01
N SER A 273 4.08 -22.39 7.96
CA SER A 273 3.65 -22.25 9.35
C SER A 273 3.94 -20.86 9.89
N TRP A 274 3.14 -20.47 10.88
CA TRP A 274 3.23 -19.17 11.54
C TRP A 274 3.26 -19.34 13.06
N TYR A 275 4.05 -18.50 13.72
CA TYR A 275 4.08 -18.41 15.17
C TYR A 275 3.93 -16.95 15.61
N ALA A 276 3.30 -16.76 16.77
CA ALA A 276 3.19 -15.45 17.39
C ALA A 276 4.59 -14.94 17.77
N LYS A 277 4.88 -13.69 17.42
CA LYS A 277 6.16 -13.03 17.73
C LYS A 277 6.02 -12.05 18.88
N TYR A 278 4.99 -11.22 18.85
CA TYR A 278 4.66 -10.27 19.91
C TYR A 278 3.17 -9.92 19.89
N ALA A 279 2.70 -9.45 21.04
CA ALA A 279 1.40 -8.81 21.21
C ALA A 279 1.60 -7.65 22.18
N TYR A 280 1.49 -6.42 21.69
CA TYR A 280 1.61 -5.21 22.49
C TYR A 280 0.24 -4.57 22.68
N ALA A 281 -0.02 -4.02 23.86
CA ALA A 281 -1.18 -3.15 24.03
C ALA A 281 -1.00 -1.89 23.17
N THR A 282 -2.07 -1.46 22.51
CA THR A 282 -2.04 -0.25 21.69
C THR A 282 -1.85 0.99 22.58
N PRO A 283 -0.85 1.85 22.32
CA PRO A 283 -0.57 3.01 23.15
C PRO A 283 -1.46 4.20 22.77
N PHE A 284 -2.76 4.14 23.07
CA PHE A 284 -3.72 5.21 22.73
C PHE A 284 -3.42 6.58 23.37
N GLY A 285 -2.46 6.66 24.30
CA GLY A 285 -2.00 7.93 24.88
C GLY A 285 -3.07 8.66 25.70
N GLY A 286 -3.97 7.90 26.35
CA GLY A 286 -5.15 8.43 27.06
C GLY A 286 -6.43 8.35 26.21
N SER A 287 -7.37 9.28 26.40
CA SER A 287 -8.66 9.34 25.69
C SER A 287 -8.58 9.91 24.26
N ASN A 288 -7.38 10.14 23.73
CA ASN A 288 -7.18 10.88 22.47
C ASN A 288 -7.12 9.98 21.24
N GLY A 289 -7.02 8.65 21.40
CA GLY A 289 -7.04 7.69 20.32
C GLY A 289 -7.88 6.46 20.66
N ASP A 290 -8.51 5.88 19.65
CA ASP A 290 -9.31 4.64 19.76
C ASP A 290 -8.97 3.63 18.65
N ARG A 291 -8.13 4.00 17.68
CA ARG A 291 -7.67 3.11 16.61
C ARG A 291 -6.22 3.36 16.23
N VAL A 292 -5.51 2.29 15.91
CA VAL A 292 -4.28 2.39 15.11
C VAL A 292 -4.72 2.69 13.67
N PHE A 293 -4.23 3.78 13.10
CA PHE A 293 -4.60 4.15 11.73
C PHE A 293 -3.62 3.59 10.71
N TYR A 294 -2.33 3.84 10.92
CA TYR A 294 -1.24 3.20 10.18
C TYR A 294 -0.14 2.82 11.15
N ILE A 295 0.48 1.67 10.89
CA ILE A 295 1.73 1.26 11.48
C ILE A 295 2.52 0.50 10.41
N ASN A 296 3.74 0.97 10.15
CA ASN A 296 4.57 0.40 9.11
C ASN A 296 5.92 0.04 9.67
N PHE A 297 6.46 -1.02 9.10
CA PHE A 297 7.81 -1.42 9.31
C PHE A 297 8.80 -0.41 8.73
N ILE A 298 9.93 -0.23 9.42
CA ILE A 298 11.04 0.57 8.90
C ILE A 298 11.99 -0.33 8.11
N GLU A 299 12.47 0.14 6.95
CA GLU A 299 13.53 -0.53 6.20
C GLU A 299 14.90 -0.39 6.89
N GLY A 300 15.75 -1.42 6.84
CA GLY A 300 17.09 -1.36 7.46
C GLY A 300 17.09 -1.34 9.00
N ARG A 301 16.05 -1.92 9.63
CA ARG A 301 15.83 -1.98 11.09
C ARG A 301 17.09 -2.27 11.89
N SER A 302 17.38 -1.38 12.83
CA SER A 302 18.35 -1.62 13.91
C SER A 302 17.62 -1.68 15.26
N ALA A 303 17.32 -0.53 15.86
CA ALA A 303 16.69 -0.40 17.18
C ALA A 303 15.15 -0.34 17.11
N ILE A 304 14.61 0.29 16.06
CA ILE A 304 13.17 0.46 15.84
C ILE A 304 12.73 -0.48 14.72
N SER A 305 11.69 -1.27 14.99
CA SER A 305 11.09 -2.20 14.04
C SER A 305 10.00 -1.55 13.19
N ALA A 306 9.11 -0.78 13.83
CA ALA A 306 7.96 -0.17 13.19
C ALA A 306 7.63 1.18 13.83
N VAL A 307 6.98 2.06 13.07
CA VAL A 307 6.42 3.33 13.55
C VAL A 307 4.96 3.38 13.17
N GLY A 308 4.12 3.86 14.09
CA GLY A 308 2.69 3.98 13.87
C GLY A 308 2.09 5.19 14.53
N ALA A 309 0.82 5.42 14.23
CA ALA A 309 0.02 6.48 14.82
C ALA A 309 -1.36 5.98 15.22
N THR A 310 -1.87 6.52 16.33
CA THR A 310 -3.26 6.32 16.75
C THR A 310 -4.10 7.55 16.46
N ILE A 311 -5.37 7.35 16.15
CA ILE A 311 -6.33 8.42 15.89
C ILE A 311 -7.56 8.25 16.76
N ASN A 312 -8.32 9.33 16.96
CA ASN A 312 -9.71 9.24 17.36
C ASN A 312 -10.57 9.12 16.10
N TYR A 313 -11.18 7.95 15.89
CA TYR A 313 -11.90 7.66 14.67
C TYR A 313 -13.11 8.58 14.52
N ALA A 314 -13.87 8.83 15.59
CA ALA A 314 -15.04 9.71 15.53
C ALA A 314 -14.69 11.15 15.15
N GLN A 315 -13.52 11.64 15.53
CA GLN A 315 -13.08 13.02 15.28
C GLN A 315 -12.23 13.20 14.02
N ARG A 316 -11.85 12.12 13.33
CA ARG A 316 -10.91 12.18 12.17
C ARG A 316 -11.38 13.03 10.99
N GLN A 317 -12.68 13.31 10.90
CA GLN A 317 -13.30 14.12 9.84
C GLN A 317 -13.65 15.53 10.29
N LEU A 318 -13.32 15.89 11.53
CA LEU A 318 -13.52 17.22 12.07
C LEU A 318 -12.21 18.02 11.98
N ASP A 319 -12.30 19.33 12.14
CA ASP A 319 -11.15 20.21 12.38
C ASP A 319 -10.56 19.92 13.77
N TYR A 320 -9.91 18.76 13.91
CA TYR A 320 -9.31 18.30 15.15
C TYR A 320 -7.99 19.03 15.40
N THR A 321 -7.95 19.80 16.49
CA THR A 321 -6.79 20.58 16.92
C THR A 321 -5.94 19.88 17.99
N GLY A 322 -6.36 18.70 18.44
CA GLY A 322 -5.60 17.91 19.41
C GLY A 322 -4.37 17.22 18.80
N LYS A 323 -3.68 16.41 19.60
CA LYS A 323 -2.51 15.63 19.14
C LYS A 323 -2.90 14.18 18.94
N TRP A 324 -2.33 13.56 17.91
CA TRP A 324 -2.40 12.12 17.67
C TRP A 324 -1.10 11.49 18.16
N THR A 325 -1.19 10.40 18.90
CA THR A 325 -0.01 9.71 19.43
C THR A 325 0.74 9.04 18.28
N VAL A 326 2.02 9.36 18.14
CA VAL A 326 2.96 8.62 17.30
C VAL A 326 3.82 7.76 18.22
N PHE A 327 4.01 6.50 17.87
CA PHE A 327 4.75 5.54 18.67
C PHE A 327 5.66 4.69 17.80
N ALA A 328 6.59 4.00 18.44
CA ALA A 328 7.56 3.14 17.80
C ALA A 328 7.60 1.78 18.52
N LEU A 329 7.71 0.70 17.75
CA LEU A 329 7.99 -0.63 18.30
C LEU A 329 9.49 -0.87 18.29
N THR A 330 10.07 -1.17 19.45
CA THR A 330 11.47 -1.60 19.56
C THR A 330 11.59 -3.11 19.40
N ARG A 331 12.78 -3.57 19.01
CA ARG A 331 13.09 -5.01 18.98
C ARG A 331 13.25 -5.61 20.36
#